data_AF-A0A5E4UC78-F1
#
_entry.id   AF-A0A5E4UC78-F1
#
_cell.length_a   1.000
_cell.length_b   1.000
_cell.length_c   1.000
_cell.angle_alpha   90.00
_cell.angle_beta   90.00
_cell.angle_gamma   90.00
#
_symmetry.space_group_name_H-M   'P 1'
#
loop_
_entity.id
_entity.type
_entity.pdbx_description
1 polymer ?
#
loop_
_entity_poly.entity_id
_entity_poly.type
_entity_poly.pdbx_seq_one_letter_code
_entity_poly.pdbx_strand_id
1 'polypeptide(L)'
;MTQEFHGQVGEVAGRDIVNHHHAKGRPLTKDERRSLNNYVKQLEDEYGESGKQTWTSIHRILGNDNIEEMSIEQLKPTEAILQLLLSNAQLKRQAASAGNDPDLTTKLRLLADQLSSAIAERDDLKTKLVQYHQAYTSLEKRFKSQARDLEASESKYSRLMEAADEVSLINERNKAAVSDLANVRHSARRLRIWALLALTVAAAGGYGTYAFRQQAIAARSALNGCSFGGKPYSLGSIIDNPQAPDIQCVSMGNGRRPEWQPLASTEAAKSASQRKSSTIVRKPKSGPQWSAPD
;
A
#
# COMPACT_ATOMS: atom_id res chain seq x y z
N MET A 1 -32.01 52.31 7.89
CA MET A 1 -30.98 51.87 6.93
C MET A 1 -31.39 50.51 6.41
N THR A 2 -32.06 50.47 5.26
CA THR A 2 -32.51 49.25 4.60
C THR A 2 -31.47 48.87 3.55
N GLN A 3 -30.88 47.68 3.68
CA GLN A 3 -29.92 47.16 2.71
C GLN A 3 -30.68 46.30 1.71
N GLU A 4 -30.78 46.76 0.47
CA GLU A 4 -31.41 46.00 -0.63
C GLU A 4 -30.36 45.09 -1.27
N PHE A 5 -30.61 43.78 -1.23
CA PHE A 5 -29.82 42.79 -1.96
C PHE A 5 -30.43 42.54 -3.34
N HIS A 6 -29.64 42.67 -4.40
CA HIS A 6 -30.01 42.27 -5.76
C HIS A 6 -29.18 41.05 -6.16
N GLY A 7 -29.77 39.86 -6.04
CA GLY A 7 -29.17 38.58 -6.43
C GLY A 7 -30.07 37.39 -6.05
N GLN A 8 -29.90 36.24 -6.73
CA GLN A 8 -30.68 35.03 -6.46
C GLN A 8 -30.28 34.45 -5.09
N VAL A 9 -31.13 34.64 -4.09
CA VAL A 9 -30.87 34.23 -2.71
C VAL A 9 -31.11 32.72 -2.58
N GLY A 10 -30.04 31.97 -2.31
CA GLY A 10 -30.10 30.56 -1.94
C GLY A 10 -30.72 30.35 -0.55
N GLU A 11 -31.38 29.20 -0.38
CA GLU A 11 -32.11 28.68 0.78
C GLU A 11 -31.86 29.43 2.11
N VAL A 12 -32.83 30.26 2.52
CA VAL A 12 -32.89 30.83 3.86
C VAL A 12 -33.82 29.99 4.73
N ALA A 13 -33.26 29.47 5.81
CA ALA A 13 -33.96 28.64 6.78
C ALA A 13 -35.09 29.42 7.48
N GLY A 14 -36.31 28.91 7.35
CA GLY A 14 -37.35 29.01 8.36
C GLY A 14 -37.76 30.41 8.80
N ARG A 15 -38.94 30.82 8.31
CA ARG A 15 -40.00 31.49 9.10
C ARG A 15 -40.06 33.02 9.14
N ASP A 16 -39.57 33.73 8.12
CA ASP A 16 -40.02 35.11 7.83
C ASP A 16 -39.71 35.53 6.38
N ILE A 17 -40.27 34.79 5.41
CA ILE A 17 -40.33 35.27 4.03
C ILE A 17 -41.69 35.95 3.86
N VAL A 18 -41.74 37.26 4.11
CA VAL A 18 -42.79 38.10 3.53
C VAL A 18 -42.42 38.21 2.05
N ASN A 19 -43.02 37.35 1.24
CA ASN A 19 -42.80 37.34 -0.21
C ASN A 19 -43.46 38.60 -0.79
N HIS A 20 -42.74 39.72 -0.79
CA HIS A 20 -43.15 40.91 -1.52
C HIS A 20 -42.99 40.61 -3.01
N HIS A 21 -44.04 40.02 -3.61
CA HIS A 21 -44.12 39.82 -5.05
C HIS A 21 -44.21 41.20 -5.73
N HIS A 22 -43.06 41.77 -6.08
CA HIS A 22 -42.94 43.03 -6.83
C HIS A 22 -43.24 42.91 -8.32
N ALA A 23 -43.82 41.80 -8.79
CA ALA A 23 -44.33 41.67 -10.16
C ALA A 23 -45.75 42.27 -10.30
N LYS A 24 -45.99 43.46 -9.74
CA LYS A 24 -47.33 44.06 -9.78
C LYS A 24 -47.66 44.47 -11.22
N GLY A 25 -48.46 43.65 -11.91
CA GLY A 25 -49.16 44.06 -13.13
C GLY A 25 -49.97 45.34 -12.91
N ARG A 26 -50.50 45.94 -13.99
CA ARG A 26 -51.23 47.22 -13.89
C ARG A 26 -52.31 47.18 -12.78
N PRO A 27 -52.56 48.29 -12.08
CA PRO A 27 -53.67 48.37 -11.13
C PRO A 27 -55.00 48.14 -11.83
N LEU A 28 -55.99 47.69 -11.06
CA LEU A 28 -57.35 47.49 -11.58
C LEU A 28 -57.97 48.81 -12.05
N THR A 29 -58.65 48.75 -13.20
CA THR A 29 -59.46 49.87 -13.68
C THR A 29 -60.66 50.11 -12.76
N LYS A 30 -61.29 51.28 -12.89
CA LYS A 30 -62.49 51.61 -12.12
C LYS A 30 -63.64 50.63 -12.40
N ASP A 31 -63.74 50.12 -13.62
CA ASP A 31 -64.81 49.21 -14.03
C ASP A 31 -64.55 47.78 -13.52
N GLU A 32 -63.29 47.32 -13.52
CA GLU A 32 -62.90 46.04 -12.90
C GLU A 32 -63.20 46.04 -11.40
N ARG A 33 -62.83 47.12 -10.69
CA ARG A 33 -63.15 47.29 -9.27
C ARG A 33 -64.65 47.34 -9.01
N ARG A 34 -65.42 47.98 -9.90
CA ARG A 34 -66.89 48.01 -9.80
C ARG A 34 -67.49 46.62 -9.95
N SER A 35 -67.00 45.82 -10.90
CA SER A 35 -67.46 44.45 -11.11
C SER A 35 -67.28 43.60 -9.85
N LEU A 36 -66.11 43.68 -9.20
CA LEU A 36 -65.88 42.94 -7.96
C LEU A 36 -66.75 43.43 -6.80
N ASN A 37 -66.93 44.74 -6.68
CA ASN A 37 -67.83 45.33 -5.68
C ASN A 37 -69.29 44.90 -5.88
N ASN A 38 -69.73 44.66 -7.13
CA ASN A 38 -71.08 44.17 -7.38
C ASN A 38 -71.28 42.76 -6.80
N TYR A 39 -70.30 41.86 -6.90
CA TYR A 39 -70.39 40.53 -6.29
C TYR A 39 -70.45 40.61 -4.75
N VAL A 40 -69.63 41.48 -4.14
CA VAL A 40 -69.67 41.69 -2.68
C VAL A 40 -70.99 42.29 -2.24
N LYS A 41 -71.50 43.27 -2.99
CA LYS A 41 -72.82 43.85 -2.71
C LYS A 41 -73.92 42.82 -2.85
N GLN A 42 -73.83 41.92 -3.82
CA GLN A 42 -74.77 40.81 -3.98
C GLN A 42 -74.75 39.87 -2.76
N LEU A 43 -73.56 39.54 -2.24
CA LEU A 43 -73.41 38.76 -1.00
C LEU A 43 -74.07 39.44 0.21
N GLU A 44 -73.93 40.76 0.30
CA GLU A 44 -74.51 41.56 1.38
C GLU A 44 -76.03 41.68 1.26
N ASP A 45 -76.53 42.06 0.09
CA ASP A 45 -77.95 42.30 -0.15
C ASP A 45 -78.78 41.00 -0.14
N GLU A 46 -78.29 39.92 -0.75
CA GLU A 46 -79.06 38.68 -0.92
C GLU A 46 -78.86 37.66 0.21
N TYR A 47 -77.70 37.67 0.86
CA TYR A 47 -77.30 36.63 1.83
C TYR A 47 -76.90 37.18 3.20
N GLY A 48 -76.88 38.50 3.38
CA GLY A 48 -76.59 39.16 4.65
C GLY A 48 -75.13 39.04 5.10
N GLU A 49 -74.21 38.69 4.20
CA GLU A 49 -72.78 38.66 4.52
C GLU A 49 -72.22 40.09 4.54
N SER A 50 -71.49 40.46 5.59
CA SER A 50 -70.93 41.82 5.69
C SER A 50 -69.90 42.06 4.59
N GLY A 51 -70.17 43.01 3.68
CA GLY A 51 -69.26 43.32 2.59
C GLY A 51 -67.87 43.74 3.07
N LYS A 52 -67.79 44.41 4.23
CA LYS A 52 -66.53 44.77 4.89
C LYS A 52 -65.72 43.53 5.30
N GLN A 53 -66.37 42.52 5.88
CA GLN A 53 -65.69 41.28 6.29
C GLN A 53 -65.23 40.45 5.10
N THR A 54 -66.05 40.39 4.04
CA THR A 54 -65.70 39.73 2.78
C THR A 54 -64.45 40.34 2.17
N TRP A 55 -64.40 41.67 2.07
CA TRP A 55 -63.21 42.37 1.57
C TRP A 55 -61.99 42.17 2.45
N THR A 56 -62.14 42.27 3.78
CA THR A 56 -61.04 42.06 4.73
C THR A 56 -60.44 40.66 4.58
N SER A 57 -61.27 39.65 4.36
CA SER A 57 -60.84 38.26 4.18
C SER A 57 -60.10 38.08 2.86
N ILE A 58 -60.62 38.64 1.76
CA ILE A 58 -59.98 38.59 0.44
C ILE A 58 -58.63 39.30 0.47
N HIS A 59 -58.57 40.49 1.08
CA HIS A 59 -57.35 41.29 1.25
C HIS A 59 -56.26 40.51 1.99
N ARG A 60 -56.65 39.84 3.08
CA ARG A 60 -55.76 38.95 3.83
C ARG A 60 -55.25 37.76 3.01
N ILE A 61 -56.08 37.17 2.15
CA ILE A 61 -55.68 36.02 1.31
C ILE A 61 -54.71 36.44 0.21
N LEU A 62 -54.96 37.60 -0.40
CA LEU A 62 -54.19 38.10 -1.55
C LEU A 62 -52.98 38.95 -1.15
N GLY A 63 -52.87 39.32 0.13
CA GLY A 63 -51.77 40.14 0.65
C GLY A 63 -51.82 41.59 0.18
N ASN A 64 -53.01 42.16 -0.01
CA ASN A 64 -53.22 43.57 -0.31
C ASN A 64 -54.06 44.22 0.78
N ASP A 65 -53.92 45.53 0.99
CA ASP A 65 -54.64 46.22 2.07
C ASP A 65 -56.00 46.79 1.59
N ASN A 66 -56.11 47.08 0.29
CA ASN A 66 -57.29 47.62 -0.34
C ASN A 66 -57.45 47.18 -1.80
N ILE A 67 -58.66 47.36 -2.35
CA ILE A 67 -59.00 47.04 -3.74
C ILE A 67 -58.26 47.93 -4.76
N GLU A 68 -57.74 49.08 -4.36
CA GLU A 68 -56.98 49.97 -5.26
C GLU A 68 -55.55 49.45 -5.50
N GLU A 69 -55.01 48.71 -4.55
CA GLU A 69 -53.71 48.05 -4.62
C GLU A 69 -53.73 46.71 -5.35
N MET A 70 -54.92 46.20 -5.71
CA MET A 70 -55.06 44.99 -6.50
C MET A 70 -54.49 45.18 -7.90
N SER A 71 -53.73 44.19 -8.35
CA SER A 71 -53.23 44.12 -9.72
C SER A 71 -54.17 43.32 -10.63
N ILE A 72 -54.03 43.50 -11.94
CA ILE A 72 -54.77 42.74 -12.95
C ILE A 72 -54.62 41.21 -12.80
N GLU A 73 -53.47 40.75 -12.32
CA GLU A 73 -53.21 39.32 -12.08
C GLU A 73 -54.06 38.76 -10.93
N GLN A 74 -54.44 39.61 -9.97
CA GLN A 74 -55.29 39.26 -8.85
C GLN A 74 -56.78 39.34 -9.17
N LEU A 75 -57.17 39.93 -10.31
CA LEU A 75 -58.59 40.07 -10.71
C LEU A 75 -59.30 38.72 -10.79
N LYS A 76 -58.76 37.79 -11.59
CA LYS A 76 -59.37 36.46 -11.81
C LYS A 76 -59.44 35.61 -10.53
N PRO A 77 -58.37 35.51 -9.72
CA PRO A 77 -58.46 34.86 -8.41
C PRO A 77 -59.52 35.48 -7.49
N THR A 78 -59.61 36.81 -7.46
CA THR A 78 -60.60 37.51 -6.62
C THR A 78 -62.03 37.23 -7.08
N GLU A 79 -62.28 37.28 -8.39
CA GLU A 79 -63.58 36.96 -8.97
C GLU A 79 -63.98 35.50 -8.67
N ALA A 80 -63.05 34.55 -8.84
CA ALA A 80 -63.31 33.14 -8.53
C ALA A 80 -63.66 32.93 -7.05
N ILE A 81 -62.96 33.60 -6.12
CA ILE A 81 -63.27 33.55 -4.68
C ILE A 81 -64.67 34.09 -4.42
N LEU A 82 -65.02 35.25 -5.00
CA LEU A 82 -66.34 35.87 -4.81
C LEU A 82 -67.48 35.02 -5.37
N GLN A 83 -67.29 34.42 -6.56
CA GLN A 83 -68.26 33.50 -7.15
C GLN A 83 -68.45 32.23 -6.29
N LEU A 84 -67.37 31.69 -5.72
CA LEU A 84 -67.44 30.56 -4.79
C LEU A 84 -68.18 30.92 -3.51
N LEU A 85 -67.98 32.12 -2.97
CA LEU A 85 -68.73 32.61 -1.81
C LEU A 85 -70.22 32.73 -2.13
N LEU A 86 -70.58 33.30 -3.29
CA LEU A 86 -71.97 33.39 -3.74
C LEU A 86 -72.62 32.01 -3.88
N SER A 87 -71.94 31.07 -4.53
CA SER A 87 -72.44 29.70 -4.67
C SER A 87 -72.61 29.02 -3.30
N ASN A 88 -71.68 29.21 -2.37
CA ASN A 88 -71.80 28.66 -1.02
C ASN A 88 -72.97 29.29 -0.25
N ALA A 89 -73.17 30.59 -0.35
CA ALA A 89 -74.27 31.28 0.30
C ALA A 89 -75.63 30.81 -0.26
N GLN A 90 -75.72 30.63 -1.58
CA GLN A 90 -76.88 30.05 -2.26
C GLN A 90 -77.17 28.63 -1.78
N LEU A 91 -76.16 27.77 -1.71
CA LEU A 91 -76.31 26.40 -1.22
C LEU A 91 -76.72 26.35 0.25
N LYS A 92 -76.17 27.22 1.10
CA LYS A 92 -76.59 27.35 2.51
C LYS A 92 -78.06 27.75 2.63
N ARG A 93 -78.51 28.71 1.81
CA ARG A 93 -79.91 29.14 1.78
C ARG A 93 -80.84 28.02 1.29
N GLN A 94 -80.43 27.27 0.27
CA GLN A 94 -81.16 26.10 -0.21
C GLN A 94 -81.24 24.99 0.87
N ALA A 95 -80.12 24.69 1.54
CA ALA A 95 -80.09 23.72 2.63
C ALA A 95 -80.96 24.16 3.82
N ALA A 96 -80.97 25.44 4.18
CA ALA A 96 -81.84 25.99 5.22
C ALA A 96 -83.33 25.91 4.82
N SER A 97 -83.66 26.15 3.54
CA SER A 97 -85.03 26.02 3.03
C SER A 97 -85.52 24.57 2.91
N ALA A 98 -84.59 23.62 2.72
CA ALA A 98 -84.87 22.20 2.64
C ALA A 98 -84.81 21.48 4.01
N GLY A 99 -84.55 22.22 5.10
CA GLY A 99 -84.38 21.70 6.46
C GLY A 99 -85.59 21.00 7.10
N ASN A 100 -86.70 20.86 6.37
CA ASN A 100 -87.87 20.07 6.78
C ASN A 100 -88.04 18.75 5.99
N ASP A 101 -87.11 18.41 5.10
CA ASP A 101 -87.17 17.15 4.34
C ASP A 101 -86.36 16.05 5.05
N PRO A 102 -87.00 15.06 5.70
CA PRO A 102 -86.31 13.97 6.38
C PRO A 102 -85.44 13.13 5.43
N ASP A 103 -85.78 13.07 4.13
CA ASP A 103 -85.01 12.33 3.11
C ASP A 103 -83.68 13.04 2.75
N LEU A 104 -83.67 14.38 2.80
CA LEU A 104 -82.44 15.14 2.60
C LEU A 104 -81.49 14.98 3.80
N THR A 105 -82.04 14.87 5.00
CA THR A 105 -81.26 14.72 6.23
C THR A 105 -80.55 13.37 6.29
N THR A 106 -81.22 12.28 5.86
CA THR A 106 -80.59 10.96 5.71
C THR A 106 -79.52 10.94 4.62
N LYS A 107 -79.77 11.59 3.46
CA LYS A 107 -78.76 11.74 2.39
C LYS A 107 -77.52 12.51 2.85
N LEU A 108 -77.70 13.61 3.59
CA LEU A 108 -76.59 14.38 4.16
C LEU A 108 -75.78 13.56 5.16
N ARG A 109 -76.44 12.75 6.00
CA ARG A 109 -75.75 11.87 6.94
C ARG A 109 -74.95 10.78 6.22
N LEU A 110 -75.54 10.16 5.19
CA LEU A 110 -74.84 9.18 4.35
C LEU A 110 -73.63 9.79 3.65
N LEU A 111 -73.76 11.00 3.11
CA LEU A 111 -72.64 11.72 2.49
C LEU A 111 -71.55 12.10 3.50
N ALA A 112 -71.93 12.49 4.73
CA ALA A 112 -70.98 12.77 5.80
C ALA A 112 -70.20 11.50 6.20
N ASP A 113 -70.88 10.35 6.29
CA ASP A 113 -70.24 9.05 6.57
C ASP A 113 -69.30 8.64 5.42
N GLN A 114 -69.72 8.82 4.17
CA GLN A 114 -68.87 8.58 2.98
C GLN A 114 -67.65 9.50 2.96
N LEU A 115 -67.81 10.78 3.27
CA LEU A 115 -66.71 11.74 3.33
C LEU A 115 -65.73 11.39 4.45
N SER A 116 -66.24 11.00 5.63
CA SER A 116 -65.42 10.52 6.75
C SER A 116 -64.60 9.28 6.35
N SER A 117 -65.23 8.33 5.65
CA SER A 117 -64.55 7.15 5.13
C SER A 117 -63.45 7.50 4.12
N ALA A 118 -63.73 8.40 3.17
CA ALA A 118 -62.76 8.83 2.17
C ALA A 118 -61.59 9.61 2.80
N ILE A 119 -61.86 10.41 3.83
CA ILE A 119 -60.84 11.12 4.63
C ILE A 119 -59.90 10.11 5.30
N ALA A 120 -60.45 9.06 5.93
CA ALA A 120 -59.68 8.02 6.59
C ALA A 120 -58.80 7.23 5.60
N GLU A 121 -59.33 6.87 4.43
CA GLU A 121 -58.57 6.19 3.38
C GLU A 121 -57.43 7.07 2.85
N ARG A 122 -57.71 8.36 2.63
CA ARG A 122 -56.70 9.34 2.22
C ARG A 122 -55.59 9.49 3.26
N ASP A 123 -55.91 9.45 4.55
CA ASP A 123 -54.91 9.51 5.62
C ASP A 123 -54.09 8.21 5.74
N ASP A 124 -54.70 7.04 5.51
CA ASP A 124 -53.99 5.76 5.39
C ASP A 124 -53.02 5.77 4.19
N LEU A 125 -53.48 6.18 3.01
CA LEU A 125 -52.65 6.30 1.81
C LEU A 125 -51.50 7.27 2.00
N LYS A 126 -51.74 8.41 2.65
CA LYS A 126 -50.68 9.38 2.99
C LYS A 126 -49.63 8.74 3.90
N THR A 127 -50.06 7.97 4.89
CA THR A 127 -49.17 7.26 5.80
C THR A 127 -48.33 6.22 5.06
N LYS A 128 -48.95 5.43 4.18
CA LYS A 128 -48.25 4.47 3.30
C LYS A 128 -47.24 5.16 2.39
N LEU A 129 -47.59 6.30 1.82
CA LEU A 129 -46.69 7.07 0.94
C LEU A 129 -45.46 7.57 1.69
N VAL A 130 -45.63 8.05 2.93
CA VAL A 130 -44.51 8.41 3.81
C VAL A 130 -43.64 7.19 4.12
N GLN A 131 -44.25 6.03 4.42
CA GLN A 131 -43.50 4.78 4.66
C GLN A 131 -42.70 4.34 3.42
N TYR A 132 -43.30 4.39 2.22
CA TYR A 132 -42.58 4.07 0.98
C TYR A 132 -41.42 5.03 0.73
N HIS A 133 -41.61 6.32 0.99
CA HIS A 133 -40.55 7.31 0.85
C HIS A 133 -39.39 7.04 1.83
N GLN A 134 -39.69 6.70 3.07
CA GLN A 134 -38.68 6.31 4.06
C GLN A 134 -37.95 5.02 3.65
N ALA A 135 -38.68 4.02 3.16
CA ALA A 135 -38.08 2.78 2.66
C ALA A 135 -37.14 3.06 1.48
N TYR A 136 -37.58 3.87 0.50
CA TYR A 136 -36.79 4.23 -0.67
C TYR A 136 -35.51 4.98 -0.29
N THR A 137 -35.61 6.00 0.56
CA THR A 137 -34.43 6.75 1.02
C THR A 137 -33.44 5.87 1.80
N SER A 138 -33.93 4.88 2.56
CA SER A 138 -33.07 3.90 3.23
C SER A 138 -32.35 2.98 2.24
N LEU A 139 -33.05 2.55 1.19
CA LEU A 139 -32.51 1.70 0.12
C LEU A 139 -31.45 2.46 -0.68
N GLU A 140 -31.71 3.71 -1.02
CA GLU A 140 -30.77 4.58 -1.73
C GLU A 140 -29.47 4.78 -0.93
N LYS A 141 -29.58 4.99 0.38
CA LYS A 141 -28.41 5.08 1.26
C LYS A 141 -27.59 3.79 1.25
N ARG A 142 -28.25 2.62 1.29
CA ARG A 142 -27.57 1.32 1.21
C ARG A 142 -26.88 1.13 -0.14
N PHE A 143 -27.53 1.47 -1.24
CA PHE A 143 -26.92 1.42 -2.58
C PHE A 143 -25.69 2.32 -2.69
N LYS A 144 -25.77 3.56 -2.19
CA LYS A 144 -24.62 4.48 -2.16
C LYS A 144 -23.49 3.99 -1.25
N SER A 145 -23.80 3.24 -0.20
CA SER A 145 -22.77 2.59 0.63
C SER A 145 -22.11 1.45 -0.13
N GLN A 146 -22.89 0.54 -0.71
CA GLN A 146 -22.38 -0.60 -1.48
C GLN A 146 -21.53 -0.17 -2.67
N ALA A 147 -21.92 0.90 -3.37
CA ALA A 147 -21.13 1.45 -4.47
C ALA A 147 -19.74 1.93 -4.00
N ARG A 148 -19.68 2.64 -2.87
CA ARG A 148 -18.42 3.09 -2.27
C ARG A 148 -17.56 1.92 -1.78
N ASP A 149 -18.17 0.90 -1.19
CA ASP A 149 -17.46 -0.30 -0.75
C ASP A 149 -16.87 -1.07 -1.94
N LEU A 150 -17.60 -1.14 -3.06
CA LEU A 150 -17.12 -1.76 -4.29
C LEU A 150 -15.93 -0.99 -4.87
N GLU A 151 -16.03 0.33 -4.98
CA GLU A 151 -14.93 1.21 -5.44
C GLU A 151 -13.69 1.09 -4.53
N ALA A 152 -13.89 1.03 -3.21
CA ALA A 152 -12.81 0.80 -2.26
C ALA A 152 -12.16 -0.58 -2.48
N SER A 153 -12.95 -1.62 -2.75
CA SER A 153 -12.44 -2.96 -3.04
C SER A 153 -11.65 -2.99 -4.36
N GLU A 154 -12.13 -2.33 -5.40
CA GLU A 154 -11.47 -2.21 -6.70
C GLU A 154 -10.11 -1.51 -6.55
N SER A 155 -10.07 -0.39 -5.84
CA SER A 155 -8.81 0.32 -5.54
C SER A 155 -7.80 -0.57 -4.81
N LYS A 156 -8.29 -1.46 -3.93
CA LYS A 156 -7.46 -2.42 -3.21
C LYS A 156 -6.91 -3.50 -4.14
N TYR A 157 -7.73 -4.02 -5.06
CA TYR A 157 -7.27 -4.98 -6.08
C TYR A 157 -6.23 -4.37 -7.00
N SER A 158 -6.42 -3.13 -7.46
CA SER A 158 -5.44 -2.43 -8.30
C SER A 158 -4.09 -2.28 -7.59
N ARG A 159 -4.09 -1.88 -6.30
CA ARG A 159 -2.85 -1.81 -5.49
C ARG A 159 -2.18 -3.17 -5.30
N LEU A 160 -2.97 -4.22 -5.09
CA LEU A 160 -2.43 -5.59 -4.96
C LEU A 160 -1.84 -6.08 -6.29
N MET A 161 -2.44 -5.74 -7.42
CA MET A 161 -1.93 -6.09 -8.74
C MET A 161 -0.62 -5.34 -9.05
N GLU A 162 -0.53 -4.06 -8.69
CA GLU A 162 0.71 -3.28 -8.79
C GLU A 162 1.83 -3.85 -7.91
N ALA A 163 1.52 -4.20 -6.65
CA ALA A 163 2.48 -4.85 -5.75
C ALA A 163 2.92 -6.23 -6.25
N ALA A 164 2.02 -7.00 -6.87
CA ALA A 164 2.35 -8.29 -7.46
C ALA A 164 3.30 -8.15 -8.66
N ASP A 165 3.10 -7.12 -9.49
CA ASP A 165 3.99 -6.82 -10.61
C ASP A 165 5.39 -6.42 -10.12
N GLU A 166 5.47 -5.59 -9.08
CA GLU A 166 6.74 -5.21 -8.43
C GLU A 166 7.51 -6.43 -7.89
N VAL A 167 6.81 -7.34 -7.20
CA VAL A 167 7.42 -8.60 -6.70
C VAL A 167 7.90 -9.47 -7.85
N SER A 168 7.16 -9.54 -8.97
CA SER A 168 7.57 -10.30 -10.15
C SER A 168 8.88 -9.76 -10.73
N LEU A 169 9.03 -8.45 -10.79
CA LEU A 169 10.20 -7.77 -11.32
C LEU A 169 11.43 -7.94 -10.40
N ILE A 170 11.22 -7.90 -9.08
CA ILE A 170 12.25 -8.23 -8.10
C ILE A 170 12.69 -9.70 -8.24
N ASN A 171 11.75 -10.62 -8.43
CA ASN A 171 12.07 -12.03 -8.59
C ASN A 171 12.90 -12.30 -9.85
N GLU A 172 12.58 -11.64 -10.98
CA GLU A 172 13.39 -11.73 -12.20
C GLU A 172 14.81 -11.16 -12.00
N ARG A 173 14.96 -10.02 -11.29
CA ARG A 173 16.29 -9.50 -10.92
C ARG A 173 17.07 -10.47 -10.03
N ASN A 174 16.39 -11.09 -9.07
CA ASN A 174 17.02 -12.07 -8.18
C ASN A 174 17.43 -13.34 -8.92
N LYS A 175 16.67 -13.81 -9.91
CA LYS A 175 17.08 -14.95 -10.75
C LYS A 175 18.40 -14.68 -11.47
N ALA A 176 18.57 -13.48 -12.04
CA ALA A 176 19.83 -13.08 -12.67
C ALA A 176 20.99 -13.09 -11.65
N ALA A 177 20.82 -12.46 -10.48
CA ALA A 177 21.83 -12.43 -9.43
C ALA A 177 22.19 -13.83 -8.89
N VAL A 178 21.21 -14.73 -8.74
CA VAL A 178 21.43 -16.11 -8.31
C VAL A 178 22.22 -16.89 -9.38
N SER A 179 21.94 -16.66 -10.66
CA SER A 179 22.68 -17.31 -11.76
C SER A 179 24.14 -16.84 -11.82
N ASP A 180 24.41 -15.56 -11.56
CA ASP A 180 25.78 -15.03 -11.46
C ASP A 180 26.53 -15.61 -10.26
N LEU A 181 25.86 -15.72 -9.11
CA LEU A 181 26.46 -16.32 -7.91
C LEU A 181 26.78 -17.82 -8.14
N ALA A 182 25.93 -18.54 -8.89
CA ALA A 182 26.20 -19.93 -9.27
C ALA A 182 27.46 -20.03 -10.15
N ASN A 183 27.62 -19.14 -11.13
CA ASN A 183 28.81 -19.08 -11.99
C ASN A 183 30.09 -18.78 -11.20
N VAL A 184 30.04 -17.84 -10.26
CA VAL A 184 31.16 -17.54 -9.35
C VAL A 184 31.50 -18.74 -8.45
N ARG A 185 30.49 -19.45 -7.95
CA ARG A 185 30.70 -20.67 -7.15
C ARG A 185 31.36 -21.78 -7.97
N HIS A 186 30.98 -21.93 -9.24
CA HIS A 186 31.60 -22.90 -10.14
C HIS A 186 33.05 -22.55 -10.47
N SER A 187 33.36 -21.27 -10.74
CA SER A 187 34.73 -20.83 -11.00
C SER A 187 35.62 -20.97 -9.76
N ALA A 188 35.12 -20.61 -8.58
CA ALA A 188 35.82 -20.81 -7.31
C ALA A 188 36.08 -22.30 -7.01
N ARG A 189 35.12 -23.18 -7.31
CA ARG A 189 35.30 -24.64 -7.17
C ARG A 189 36.37 -25.16 -8.13
N ARG A 190 36.38 -24.71 -9.39
CA ARG A 190 37.44 -25.06 -10.36
C ARG A 190 38.80 -24.58 -9.88
N LEU A 191 38.91 -23.34 -9.40
CA LEU A 191 40.16 -22.79 -8.84
C LEU A 191 40.67 -23.61 -7.65
N ARG A 192 39.78 -24.02 -6.73
CA ARG A 192 40.17 -24.91 -5.61
C ARG A 192 40.69 -26.25 -6.09
N ILE A 193 40.05 -26.86 -7.08
CA ILE A 193 40.51 -28.13 -7.67
C ILE A 193 41.90 -27.96 -8.30
N TRP A 194 42.10 -26.90 -9.10
CA TRP A 194 43.39 -26.60 -9.71
C TRP A 194 44.48 -26.32 -8.69
N ALA A 195 44.18 -25.58 -7.63
CA ALA A 195 45.11 -25.30 -6.55
C ALA A 195 45.54 -26.58 -5.82
N LEU A 196 44.60 -27.49 -5.53
CA LEU A 196 44.91 -28.79 -4.94
C LEU A 196 45.78 -29.62 -5.87
N LEU A 197 45.46 -29.65 -7.17
CA LEU A 197 46.20 -30.42 -8.16
C LEU A 197 47.63 -29.88 -8.31
N ALA A 198 47.80 -28.56 -8.38
CA ALA A 198 49.12 -27.92 -8.39
C ALA A 198 49.95 -28.28 -7.13
N LEU A 199 49.31 -28.31 -5.96
CA LEU A 199 49.97 -28.66 -4.70
C LEU A 199 50.41 -30.13 -4.68
N THR A 200 49.59 -31.05 -5.22
CA THR A 200 49.97 -32.47 -5.36
C THR A 200 51.13 -32.67 -6.33
N VAL A 201 51.14 -31.96 -7.47
CA VAL A 201 52.24 -32.03 -8.45
C VAL A 201 53.54 -31.49 -7.86
N ALA A 202 53.48 -30.37 -7.12
CA ALA A 202 54.64 -29.80 -6.44
C ALA A 202 55.20 -30.77 -5.38
N ALA A 203 54.33 -31.43 -4.60
CA ALA A 203 54.75 -32.41 -3.60
C ALA A 203 55.40 -33.65 -4.24
N ALA A 204 54.82 -34.18 -5.32
CA ALA A 204 55.37 -35.33 -6.05
C ALA A 204 56.72 -35.00 -6.73
N GLY A 205 56.84 -33.83 -7.36
CA GLY A 205 58.10 -33.35 -7.93
C GLY A 205 59.18 -33.11 -6.87
N GLY A 206 58.81 -32.56 -5.71
CA GLY A 206 59.70 -32.41 -4.57
C GLY A 206 60.20 -33.75 -4.03
N TYR A 207 59.31 -34.75 -3.92
CA TYR A 207 59.70 -36.09 -3.48
C TYR A 207 60.60 -36.82 -4.49
N GLY A 208 60.28 -36.73 -5.79
CA GLY A 208 61.10 -37.33 -6.84
C GLY A 208 62.52 -36.76 -6.90
N THR A 209 62.66 -35.44 -6.78
CA THR A 209 63.98 -34.78 -6.75
C THR A 209 64.77 -35.11 -5.47
N TYR A 210 64.09 -35.27 -4.33
CA TYR A 210 64.73 -35.72 -3.09
C TYR A 210 65.23 -37.17 -3.18
N ALA A 211 64.40 -38.10 -3.68
CA ALA A 211 64.77 -39.49 -3.86
C ALA A 211 65.94 -39.65 -4.86
N PHE A 212 65.91 -38.90 -5.96
CA PHE A 212 67.00 -38.88 -6.93
C PHE A 212 68.30 -38.33 -6.34
N ARG A 213 68.24 -37.27 -5.52
CA ARG A 213 69.42 -36.77 -4.80
C ARG A 213 70.02 -37.80 -3.87
N GLN A 214 69.20 -38.57 -3.14
CA GLN A 214 69.71 -39.63 -2.26
C GLN A 214 70.40 -40.75 -3.05
N GLN A 215 69.81 -41.18 -4.18
CA GLN A 215 70.44 -42.17 -5.05
C GLN A 215 71.73 -41.65 -5.69
N ALA A 216 71.77 -40.38 -6.11
CA ALA A 216 72.98 -39.76 -6.66
C ALA A 216 74.10 -39.63 -5.62
N ILE A 217 73.77 -39.31 -4.36
CA ILE A 217 74.75 -39.28 -3.26
C ILE A 217 75.31 -40.68 -2.99
N ALA A 218 74.44 -41.70 -2.93
CA ALA A 218 74.86 -43.09 -2.73
C ALA A 218 75.70 -43.65 -3.89
N ALA A 219 75.36 -43.30 -5.14
CA ALA A 219 76.14 -43.68 -6.32
C ALA A 219 77.52 -42.99 -6.31
N ARG A 220 77.58 -41.73 -5.90
CA ARG A 220 78.84 -40.97 -5.80
C ARG A 220 79.77 -41.52 -4.72
N SER A 221 79.23 -41.97 -3.57
CA SER A 221 80.03 -42.61 -2.52
C SER A 221 80.50 -44.01 -2.90
N ALA A 222 79.71 -44.76 -3.69
CA ALA A 222 80.13 -46.07 -4.21
C ALA A 222 81.30 -45.97 -5.23
N LEU A 223 81.37 -44.90 -6.02
CA LEU A 223 82.43 -44.71 -7.01
C LEU A 223 83.74 -44.19 -6.41
N ASN A 224 83.66 -43.34 -5.38
CA ASN A 224 84.81 -42.62 -4.81
C ASN A 224 85.09 -42.97 -3.35
N GLY A 225 84.64 -44.13 -2.89
CA GLY A 225 84.79 -44.59 -1.50
C GLY A 225 85.31 -46.03 -1.42
N CYS A 226 85.63 -46.48 -0.21
CA CYS A 226 86.00 -47.88 0.06
C CYS A 226 84.77 -48.64 0.54
N SER A 227 84.64 -49.92 0.18
CA SER A 227 83.56 -50.78 0.70
C SER A 227 84.07 -51.65 1.85
N PHE A 228 83.35 -51.68 2.97
CA PHE A 228 83.61 -52.64 4.06
C PHE A 228 82.30 -53.29 4.47
N GLY A 229 82.27 -54.64 4.52
CA GLY A 229 81.06 -55.39 4.85
C GLY A 229 79.84 -55.08 3.96
N GLY A 230 80.07 -54.74 2.68
CA GLY A 230 78.99 -54.39 1.73
C GLY A 230 78.43 -52.96 1.85
N LYS A 231 78.95 -52.13 2.77
CA LYS A 231 78.57 -50.72 2.91
C LYS A 231 79.65 -49.79 2.31
N PRO A 232 79.28 -48.76 1.53
CA PRO A 232 80.24 -47.79 1.01
C PRO A 232 80.58 -46.74 2.08
N TYR A 233 81.87 -46.45 2.23
CA TYR A 233 82.39 -45.44 3.14
C TYR A 233 83.14 -44.38 2.34
N SER A 234 82.99 -43.11 2.71
CA SER A 234 83.71 -42.02 2.07
C SER A 234 85.20 -42.06 2.41
N LEU A 235 86.02 -41.49 1.53
CA LEU A 235 87.43 -41.20 1.81
C LEU A 235 87.61 -40.52 3.18
N GLY A 236 88.60 -40.98 3.94
CA GLY A 236 88.90 -40.54 5.30
C GLY A 236 88.16 -41.30 6.40
N SER A 237 87.16 -42.13 6.09
CA SER A 237 86.46 -42.95 7.09
C SER A 237 87.41 -43.95 7.74
N ILE A 238 87.31 -44.10 9.07
CA ILE A 238 88.10 -45.03 9.88
C ILE A 238 87.14 -46.09 10.44
N ILE A 239 87.55 -47.35 10.39
CA ILE A 239 86.84 -48.47 11.02
C ILE A 239 87.70 -48.92 12.19
N ASP A 240 87.20 -48.64 13.38
CA ASP A 240 87.82 -49.08 14.63
C ASP A 240 87.54 -50.58 14.79
N ASN A 241 88.59 -51.40 14.78
CA ASN A 241 88.45 -52.85 14.91
C ASN A 241 88.98 -53.30 16.28
N PRO A 242 88.13 -53.80 17.19
CA PRO A 242 88.58 -54.18 18.53
C PRO A 242 89.52 -55.40 18.54
N GLN A 243 89.67 -56.13 17.43
CA GLN A 243 90.51 -57.32 17.32
C GLN A 243 91.59 -57.26 16.22
N ALA A 244 91.72 -56.14 15.49
CA ALA A 244 92.72 -55.95 14.43
C ALA A 244 93.13 -54.46 14.35
N PRO A 245 94.22 -54.08 13.66
CA PRO A 245 94.55 -52.66 13.52
C PRO A 245 93.43 -51.89 12.80
N ASP A 246 93.15 -50.68 13.28
CA ASP A 246 92.15 -49.79 12.68
C ASP A 246 92.51 -49.51 11.22
N ILE A 247 91.52 -49.47 10.33
CA ILE A 247 91.75 -49.24 8.90
C ILE A 247 91.11 -47.91 8.48
N GLN A 248 91.83 -47.12 7.68
CA GLN A 248 91.32 -45.89 7.08
C GLN A 248 91.16 -46.04 5.57
N CYS A 249 90.05 -45.56 5.03
CA CYS A 249 89.84 -45.47 3.60
C CYS A 249 90.61 -44.28 3.04
N VAL A 250 91.66 -44.52 2.26
CA VAL A 250 92.51 -43.45 1.72
C VAL A 250 92.48 -43.42 0.20
N SER A 251 92.67 -42.22 -0.36
CA SER A 251 92.73 -42.03 -1.81
C SER A 251 94.12 -42.43 -2.28
N MET A 252 94.21 -43.50 -3.07
CA MET A 252 95.43 -43.84 -3.80
C MET A 252 95.55 -42.84 -4.95
N GLY A 253 96.54 -41.95 -4.92
CA GLY A 253 96.81 -41.03 -6.03
C GLY A 253 96.94 -41.78 -7.37
N ASN A 254 96.71 -41.07 -8.48
CA ASN A 254 96.81 -41.56 -9.88
C ASN A 254 95.56 -42.28 -10.43
N GLY A 255 94.36 -41.86 -10.02
CA GLY A 255 93.09 -42.38 -10.60
C GLY A 255 92.77 -43.83 -10.22
N ARG A 256 93.49 -44.39 -9.25
CA ARG A 256 93.21 -45.72 -8.70
C ARG A 256 92.06 -45.66 -7.70
N ARG A 257 91.33 -46.76 -7.55
CA ARG A 257 90.23 -46.83 -6.57
C ARG A 257 90.77 -46.67 -5.14
N PRO A 258 90.01 -46.01 -4.25
CA PRO A 258 90.35 -45.95 -2.83
C PRO A 258 90.49 -47.34 -2.22
N GLU A 259 91.42 -47.49 -1.28
CA GLU A 259 91.68 -48.76 -0.62
C GLU A 259 91.79 -48.57 0.91
N TRP A 260 91.46 -49.62 1.66
CA TRP A 260 91.62 -49.65 3.10
C TRP A 260 93.09 -49.84 3.46
N GLN A 261 93.65 -48.91 4.22
CA GLN A 261 95.01 -49.03 4.74
C GLN A 261 95.00 -49.12 6.27
N PRO A 262 95.80 -50.02 6.87
CA PRO A 262 95.93 -50.10 8.31
C PRO A 262 96.62 -48.84 8.85
N LEU A 263 96.01 -48.24 9.86
CA LEU A 263 96.64 -47.24 10.70
C LEU A 263 97.67 -47.98 11.55
N ALA A 264 98.95 -47.72 11.31
CA ALA A 264 99.99 -48.26 12.16
C ALA A 264 99.69 -47.88 13.62
N SER A 265 99.68 -48.88 14.51
CA SER A 265 99.49 -48.69 15.94
C SER A 265 100.73 -48.02 16.54
N THR A 266 100.90 -46.72 16.29
CA THR A 266 101.97 -45.93 16.88
C THR A 266 101.51 -45.40 18.23
N GLU A 267 101.63 -46.28 19.22
CA GLU A 267 101.83 -45.94 20.62
C GLU A 267 103.18 -45.22 20.81
N ALA A 268 103.46 -44.16 20.04
CA ALA A 268 104.69 -43.35 20.10
C ALA A 268 104.55 -42.05 19.27
N ALA A 269 103.51 -41.25 19.50
CA ALA A 269 103.48 -39.85 19.06
C ALA A 269 102.50 -39.01 19.89
N LYS A 270 102.55 -39.14 21.23
CA LYS A 270 102.03 -38.12 22.14
C LYS A 270 103.12 -37.08 22.39
N SER A 271 103.19 -36.05 21.55
CA SER A 271 103.65 -34.70 21.94
C SER A 271 103.81 -33.77 20.72
N ALA A 272 102.72 -33.16 20.26
CA ALA A 272 102.73 -31.74 19.89
C ALA A 272 101.34 -31.25 19.44
N SER A 273 100.86 -30.26 20.17
CA SER A 273 100.02 -29.18 19.65
C SER A 273 98.55 -29.48 19.35
N GLN A 274 97.86 -29.80 20.45
CA GLN A 274 96.62 -29.15 20.85
C GLN A 274 96.51 -27.69 20.34
N ARG A 275 95.54 -27.36 19.47
CA ARG A 275 94.83 -26.07 19.49
C ARG A 275 93.65 -26.01 18.52
N LYS A 276 92.46 -25.95 19.14
CA LYS A 276 91.37 -24.98 18.86
C LYS A 276 90.60 -25.12 17.53
N SER A 277 89.30 -24.94 17.44
CA SER A 277 88.25 -24.64 18.41
C SER A 277 86.92 -25.02 17.76
N SER A 278 86.02 -25.53 18.59
CA SER A 278 84.57 -25.45 18.42
C SER A 278 84.12 -24.03 18.06
N THR A 279 83.26 -23.87 17.05
CA THR A 279 82.32 -22.75 17.01
C THR A 279 81.00 -23.18 16.37
N ILE A 280 80.00 -23.29 17.23
CA ILE A 280 78.58 -23.38 16.93
C ILE A 280 78.13 -21.98 16.47
N VAL A 281 77.53 -21.86 15.29
CA VAL A 281 76.75 -20.68 14.89
C VAL A 281 75.47 -21.13 14.19
N ARG A 282 74.33 -21.07 14.89
CA ARG A 282 72.99 -20.95 14.25
C ARG A 282 71.99 -20.25 15.18
N LYS A 283 71.75 -18.96 14.91
CA LYS A 283 70.42 -18.33 14.78
C LYS A 283 70.64 -16.86 14.39
N PRO A 284 69.88 -16.33 13.42
CA PRO A 284 68.62 -15.67 13.82
C PRO A 284 67.45 -16.07 12.91
N LYS A 285 66.25 -16.11 13.47
CA LYS A 285 65.00 -16.12 12.70
C LYS A 285 64.23 -14.86 13.09
N SER A 286 64.42 -13.82 12.29
CA SER A 286 63.51 -12.68 12.22
C SER A 286 62.21 -13.14 11.55
N GLY A 287 61.09 -12.80 12.16
CA GLY A 287 59.76 -12.93 11.57
C GLY A 287 59.01 -11.60 11.76
N PRO A 288 58.50 -10.97 10.69
CA PRO A 288 57.68 -9.78 10.81
C PRO A 288 56.21 -10.10 11.10
N GLN A 289 55.73 -9.45 12.17
CA GLN A 289 54.49 -8.69 12.31
C GLN A 289 53.48 -8.75 11.14
N TRP A 290 52.29 -9.31 11.41
CA TRP A 290 51.09 -9.14 10.60
C TRP A 290 50.16 -8.13 11.30
N SER A 291 49.89 -7.02 10.63
CA SER A 291 48.76 -6.14 10.93
C SER A 291 47.54 -6.64 10.17
N ALA A 292 46.40 -6.74 10.85
CA ALA A 292 45.10 -6.98 10.24
C ALA A 292 44.56 -5.66 9.63
N PRO A 293 43.89 -5.69 8.48
CA PRO A 293 43.07 -4.58 8.01
C PRO A 293 41.62 -4.73 8.49
N ASP A 294 40.95 -3.58 8.57
CA ASP A 294 39.52 -3.39 8.88
C ASP A 294 38.55 -4.17 7.98
#